data_AF-R6T4M0-F1
#
_entry.id   AF-R6T4M0-F1
#
_cell.length_a   1.000
_cell.length_b   1.000
_cell.length_c   1.000
_cell.angle_alpha   90.00
_cell.angle_beta   90.00
_cell.angle_gamma   90.00
#
_symmetry.space_group_name_H-M   'P 1'
#
loop_
_entity.id
_entity.type
_entity.pdbx_description
1 polymer ?
#
loop_
_entity_poly.entity_id
_entity_poly.type
_entity_poly.pdbx_seq_one_letter_code
_entity_poly.pdbx_strand_id
1 'polypeptide(L)'
;MFRAFVGLEPNQQYNLLGAINYLYSENRMPTMALYPNDGALFSEFATYIYAYYLELLGVDLSKDNENNPAYNTFTDLMIALECYANGDWTNFGSYMAKAQEAYALVTGDTKTVFDANLSFLYTDCNEKFSRFELTTDADGKQTYVYKAVDLGSFEATFEKLSNELSRVQLANFFIEDLAKLTGTSVDLYLAYIASYERVRYYVEDILTNGSEEIQLAFRMQPYGDDGAPLYRAYYDARGYYQLYLLMLNVGEDVYDNENTVDLRAFLREYADYFWRSASQMYQVPDGLDKDFELSVESLKKMMADFRQLSGDEKYLLYGLDSLQLYYGGIVTYLTNTYGEKSPVPGLAYTLMLVEVYHYTYESDPDKTFTMTDGTVKTAKELLLEAWNLFYTEGDDCYALLSASDKAIFDTYFAEMMDYYRTVCEALQDEA
;
A
#
# COMPACT_ATOMS: atom_id res chain seq x y z
N MET A 1 -15.95 -25.61 10.68
CA MET A 1 -14.63 -24.95 10.87
C MET A 1 -13.68 -25.29 9.73
N PHE A 2 -13.16 -26.52 9.64
CA PHE A 2 -12.13 -26.87 8.65
C PHE A 2 -12.52 -26.59 7.20
N ARG A 3 -13.75 -26.92 6.78
CA ARG A 3 -14.27 -26.56 5.46
C ARG A 3 -14.27 -25.05 5.18
N ALA A 4 -14.55 -24.22 6.18
CA ALA A 4 -14.50 -22.77 6.02
C ALA A 4 -13.06 -22.28 5.87
N PHE A 5 -12.11 -22.88 6.61
CA PHE A 5 -10.68 -22.60 6.44
C PHE A 5 -10.17 -22.96 5.03
N VAL A 6 -10.52 -24.14 4.51
CA VAL A 6 -10.13 -24.56 3.15
C VAL A 6 -10.68 -23.62 2.08
N GLY A 7 -11.89 -23.07 2.28
CA GLY A 7 -12.49 -22.11 1.37
C GLY A 7 -12.01 -20.66 1.50
N LEU A 8 -11.04 -20.36 2.36
CA LEU A 8 -10.41 -19.04 2.45
C LEU A 8 -9.51 -18.78 1.24
N GLU A 9 -9.36 -17.52 0.85
CA GLU A 9 -8.36 -17.10 -0.13
C GLU A 9 -6.93 -17.33 0.41
N PRO A 10 -5.90 -17.46 -0.45
CA PRO A 10 -4.58 -17.91 -0.01
C PRO A 10 -3.92 -16.98 1.02
N ASN A 11 -4.11 -15.67 0.90
CA ASN A 11 -3.64 -14.69 1.90
C ASN A 11 -4.36 -14.85 3.25
N GLN A 12 -5.66 -15.13 3.23
CA GLN A 12 -6.45 -15.38 4.44
C GLN A 12 -6.02 -16.69 5.11
N GLN A 13 -5.75 -17.74 4.31
CA GLN A 13 -5.17 -18.99 4.80
C GLN A 13 -3.81 -18.74 5.46
N TYR A 14 -2.91 -18.05 4.76
CA TYR A 14 -1.59 -17.69 5.28
C TYR A 14 -1.68 -16.94 6.62
N ASN A 15 -2.50 -15.88 6.69
CA ASN A 15 -2.62 -15.08 7.90
C ASN A 15 -3.26 -15.84 9.06
N LEU A 16 -4.25 -16.72 8.80
CA LEU A 16 -4.80 -17.57 9.85
C LEU A 16 -3.76 -18.57 10.37
N LEU A 17 -3.01 -19.21 9.48
CA LEU A 17 -1.94 -20.14 9.87
C LEU A 17 -0.82 -19.42 10.63
N GLY A 18 -0.45 -18.21 10.21
CA GLY A 18 0.48 -17.34 10.92
C GLY A 18 -0.02 -16.97 12.33
N ALA A 19 -1.29 -16.62 12.48
CA ALA A 19 -1.90 -16.34 13.77
C ALA A 19 -1.95 -17.57 14.68
N ILE A 20 -2.26 -18.74 14.13
CA ILE A 20 -2.18 -20.01 14.86
C ILE A 20 -0.75 -20.22 15.34
N ASN A 21 0.25 -20.14 14.47
CA ASN A 21 1.66 -20.33 14.84
C ASN A 21 2.13 -19.38 15.94
N TYR A 22 1.68 -18.11 15.91
CA TYR A 22 2.00 -17.12 16.94
C TYR A 22 1.53 -17.55 18.35
N LEU A 23 0.38 -18.20 18.46
CA LEU A 23 -0.18 -18.64 19.75
C LEU A 23 0.63 -19.78 20.39
N TYR A 24 1.37 -20.56 19.61
CA TYR A 24 2.12 -21.73 20.10
C TYR A 24 3.63 -21.46 20.20
N SER A 25 4.10 -20.26 19.86
CA SER A 25 5.52 -19.91 19.82
C SER A 25 6.02 -19.26 21.12
N GLU A 26 6.14 -20.04 22.20
CA GLU A 26 6.86 -19.56 23.40
C GLU A 26 8.39 -19.65 23.28
N ASN A 27 8.96 -20.21 22.19
CA ASN A 27 10.40 -20.00 21.85
C ASN A 27 10.89 -20.58 20.51
N ARG A 28 10.04 -21.20 19.67
CA ARG A 28 10.38 -21.60 18.28
C ARG A 28 9.10 -21.60 17.47
N MET A 29 9.07 -20.93 16.33
CA MET A 29 7.99 -21.12 15.35
C MET A 29 7.92 -22.62 15.02
N PRO A 30 6.77 -23.31 15.14
CA PRO A 30 6.59 -24.50 14.33
C PRO A 30 6.64 -24.05 12.87
N THR A 31 7.44 -24.72 12.04
CA THR A 31 7.52 -24.45 10.61
C THR A 31 6.22 -24.83 9.88
N MET A 32 5.34 -25.62 10.52
CA MET A 32 4.02 -26.00 10.01
C MET A 32 2.94 -26.04 11.12
N ALA A 33 1.80 -25.39 10.87
CA ALA A 33 0.62 -25.28 11.71
C ALA A 33 -0.39 -26.43 11.49
N LEU A 34 -0.46 -26.98 10.27
CA LEU A 34 -1.36 -28.05 9.87
C LEU A 34 -0.72 -29.43 9.95
N TYR A 35 0.61 -29.52 9.88
CA TYR A 35 1.31 -30.81 9.84
C TYR A 35 1.93 -31.22 11.19
N PRO A 36 1.83 -32.51 11.58
CA PRO A 36 2.60 -33.06 12.68
C PRO A 36 4.06 -33.32 12.29
N ASN A 37 5.00 -32.47 12.72
CA ASN A 37 6.43 -32.78 12.71
C ASN A 37 6.82 -33.59 13.97
N ASP A 38 7.74 -34.56 13.85
CA ASP A 38 8.22 -35.41 14.95
C ASP A 38 7.13 -36.07 15.84
N GLY A 39 5.99 -36.41 15.25
CA GLY A 39 4.92 -37.14 15.96
C GLY A 39 4.08 -36.29 16.93
N ALA A 40 4.18 -34.96 16.88
CA ALA A 40 3.33 -34.05 17.65
C ALA A 40 2.56 -33.10 16.72
N LEU A 41 1.24 -32.97 16.92
CA LEU A 41 0.45 -31.90 16.33
C LEU A 41 0.67 -30.64 17.18
N PHE A 42 1.28 -29.61 16.60
CA PHE A 42 1.72 -28.43 17.34
C PHE A 42 0.62 -27.39 17.55
N SER A 43 -0.52 -27.53 16.87
CA SER A 43 -1.69 -26.68 17.08
C SER A 43 -2.92 -27.51 17.45
N GLU A 44 -3.69 -27.07 18.44
CA GLU A 44 -4.97 -27.70 18.78
C GLU A 44 -5.92 -27.70 17.57
N PHE A 45 -5.81 -26.68 16.72
CA PHE A 45 -6.52 -26.58 15.45
C PHE A 45 -6.29 -27.81 14.57
N ALA A 46 -5.02 -28.17 14.31
CA ALA A 46 -4.70 -29.38 13.56
C ALA A 46 -5.06 -30.66 14.33
N THR A 47 -4.87 -30.69 15.65
CA THR A 47 -5.25 -31.83 16.49
C THR A 47 -6.70 -32.23 16.32
N TYR A 48 -7.64 -31.28 16.41
CA TYR A 48 -9.06 -31.59 16.25
C TYR A 48 -9.41 -32.08 14.85
N ILE A 49 -8.78 -31.52 13.81
CA ILE A 49 -9.01 -31.93 12.42
C ILE A 49 -8.52 -33.37 12.21
N TYR A 50 -7.29 -33.66 12.60
CA TYR A 50 -6.70 -35.00 12.45
C TYR A 50 -7.47 -36.04 13.27
N ALA A 51 -7.77 -35.75 14.54
CA ALA A 51 -8.52 -36.68 15.39
C ALA A 51 -9.88 -37.05 14.75
N TYR A 52 -10.63 -36.05 14.27
CA TYR A 52 -11.93 -36.27 13.67
C TYR A 52 -11.87 -37.04 12.35
N TYR A 53 -11.03 -36.62 11.41
CA TYR A 53 -11.03 -37.21 10.07
C TYR A 53 -10.31 -38.55 10.01
N LEU A 54 -9.25 -38.76 10.80
CA LEU A 54 -8.59 -40.06 10.87
C LEU A 54 -9.48 -41.11 11.56
N GLU A 55 -10.22 -40.72 12.60
CA GLU A 55 -11.24 -41.60 13.20
C GLU A 55 -12.33 -41.96 12.19
N LEU A 56 -12.87 -40.98 11.46
CA LEU A 56 -13.87 -41.23 10.41
C LEU A 56 -13.37 -42.19 9.33
N LEU A 57 -12.11 -42.06 8.91
CA LEU A 57 -11.49 -42.94 7.92
C LEU A 57 -11.12 -44.32 8.47
N GLY A 58 -11.34 -44.58 9.76
CA GLY A 58 -10.97 -45.82 10.43
C GLY A 58 -9.46 -46.02 10.55
N VAL A 59 -8.69 -44.94 10.57
CA VAL A 59 -7.22 -44.96 10.68
C VAL A 59 -6.82 -45.12 12.15
N ASP A 60 -6.08 -46.17 12.44
CA ASP A 60 -5.60 -46.48 13.79
C ASP A 60 -4.18 -45.90 13.98
N LEU A 61 -4.10 -44.76 14.66
CA LEU A 61 -2.84 -44.07 14.95
C LEU A 61 -1.87 -44.86 15.85
N SER A 62 -2.32 -45.97 16.47
CA SER A 62 -1.41 -46.85 17.23
C SER A 62 -0.60 -47.80 16.34
N LYS A 63 -0.91 -47.85 15.05
CA LYS A 63 -0.24 -48.68 14.05
C LYS A 63 0.62 -47.85 13.12
N ASP A 64 1.53 -48.55 12.44
CA ASP A 64 2.24 -47.98 11.29
C ASP A 64 1.24 -47.72 10.15
N ASN A 65 1.15 -46.45 9.75
CA ASN A 65 0.25 -45.98 8.70
C ASN A 65 1.00 -45.52 7.44
N GLU A 66 2.32 -45.73 7.33
CA GLU A 66 3.11 -45.30 6.16
C GLU A 66 2.57 -45.84 4.83
N ASN A 67 1.91 -47.00 4.86
CA ASN A 67 1.31 -47.64 3.68
C ASN A 67 -0.21 -47.54 3.62
N ASN A 68 -0.85 -46.74 4.48
CA ASN A 68 -2.30 -46.57 4.49
C ASN A 68 -2.70 -45.47 3.48
N PRO A 69 -3.36 -45.81 2.36
CA PRO A 69 -3.66 -44.82 1.32
C PRO A 69 -4.52 -43.66 1.81
N ALA A 70 -5.50 -43.93 2.68
CA ALA A 70 -6.41 -42.89 3.18
C ALA A 70 -5.71 -41.93 4.15
N TYR A 71 -4.82 -42.46 4.99
CA TYR A 71 -3.95 -41.65 5.84
C TYR A 71 -3.04 -40.78 4.97
N ASN A 72 -2.30 -41.37 4.04
CA ASN A 72 -1.35 -40.67 3.17
C ASN A 72 -2.05 -39.58 2.34
N THR A 73 -3.19 -39.88 1.71
CA THR A 73 -3.97 -38.86 0.98
C THR A 73 -4.33 -37.69 1.87
N PHE A 74 -4.87 -37.95 3.07
CA PHE A 74 -5.29 -36.87 3.95
C PHE A 74 -4.10 -36.05 4.45
N THR A 75 -3.03 -36.68 4.93
CA THR A 75 -1.86 -35.98 5.43
C THR A 75 -1.14 -35.18 4.35
N ASP A 76 -0.98 -35.75 3.14
CA ASP A 76 -0.34 -35.05 2.02
C ASP A 76 -1.16 -33.83 1.57
N LEU A 77 -2.50 -33.90 1.58
CA LEU A 77 -3.36 -32.73 1.30
C LEU A 77 -3.22 -31.63 2.36
N MET A 78 -3.10 -32.00 3.64
CA MET A 78 -2.89 -31.01 4.72
C MET A 78 -1.56 -30.29 4.55
N ILE A 79 -0.48 -31.02 4.21
CA ILE A 79 0.84 -30.44 3.95
C ILE A 79 0.79 -29.56 2.70
N ALA A 80 0.19 -30.06 1.61
CA ALA A 80 0.06 -29.31 0.37
C ALA A 80 -0.67 -27.98 0.60
N LEU A 81 -1.79 -27.98 1.32
CA LEU A 81 -2.55 -26.78 1.63
C LEU A 81 -1.69 -25.74 2.39
N GLU A 82 -0.90 -26.19 3.37
CA GLU A 82 0.00 -25.32 4.10
C GLU A 82 1.17 -24.81 3.26
N CYS A 83 1.84 -25.68 2.49
CA CYS A 83 2.91 -25.28 1.58
C CYS A 83 2.40 -24.24 0.58
N TYR A 84 1.20 -24.42 0.03
CA TYR A 84 0.58 -23.46 -0.87
C TYR A 84 0.34 -22.11 -0.18
N ALA A 85 -0.26 -22.11 1.02
CA ALA A 85 -0.47 -20.87 1.79
C ALA A 85 0.85 -20.14 2.09
N ASN A 86 1.91 -20.89 2.40
CA ASN A 86 3.24 -20.35 2.73
C ASN A 86 4.09 -19.96 1.50
N GLY A 87 3.63 -20.23 0.27
CA GLY A 87 4.41 -19.92 -0.92
C GLY A 87 5.50 -20.94 -1.28
N ASP A 88 5.48 -22.12 -0.69
CA ASP A 88 6.43 -23.20 -1.02
C ASP A 88 5.89 -24.05 -2.18
N TRP A 89 6.08 -23.54 -3.39
CA TRP A 89 5.49 -24.10 -4.62
C TRP A 89 5.98 -25.51 -4.92
N THR A 90 7.28 -25.75 -4.69
CA THR A 90 7.89 -27.04 -4.98
C THR A 90 7.36 -28.11 -4.04
N ASN A 91 7.28 -27.83 -2.73
CA ASN A 91 6.71 -28.80 -1.80
C ASN A 91 5.20 -28.94 -2.00
N PHE A 92 4.46 -27.85 -2.28
CA PHE A 92 3.04 -27.93 -2.62
C PHE A 92 2.79 -28.94 -3.75
N GLY A 93 3.44 -28.76 -4.90
CA GLY A 93 3.23 -29.64 -6.04
C GLY A 93 3.70 -31.08 -5.79
N SER A 94 4.79 -31.25 -5.03
CA SER A 94 5.31 -32.58 -4.66
C SER A 94 4.32 -33.35 -3.76
N TYR A 95 3.74 -32.69 -2.75
CA TYR A 95 2.75 -33.32 -1.89
C TYR A 95 1.41 -33.50 -2.60
N MET A 96 1.04 -32.63 -3.54
CA MET A 96 -0.13 -32.87 -4.39
C MET A 96 -0.01 -34.11 -5.26
N ALA A 97 1.15 -34.31 -5.89
CA ALA A 97 1.41 -35.52 -6.68
C ALA A 97 1.30 -36.79 -5.82
N LYS A 98 1.92 -36.79 -4.63
CA LYS A 98 1.81 -37.89 -3.66
C LYS A 98 0.37 -38.14 -3.20
N ALA A 99 -0.37 -37.07 -2.90
CA ALA A 99 -1.78 -37.16 -2.50
C ALA A 99 -2.64 -37.80 -3.60
N GLN A 100 -2.41 -37.43 -4.86
CA GLN A 100 -3.12 -38.01 -6.01
C GLN A 100 -2.79 -39.49 -6.21
N GLU A 101 -1.52 -39.88 -6.09
CA GLU A 101 -1.08 -41.28 -6.14
C GLU A 101 -1.71 -42.11 -5.01
N ALA A 102 -1.67 -41.61 -3.77
CA ALA A 102 -2.28 -42.27 -2.62
C ALA A 102 -3.80 -42.39 -2.79
N TYR A 103 -4.46 -41.33 -3.27
CA TYR A 103 -5.92 -41.30 -3.43
C TYR A 103 -6.41 -42.32 -4.46
N ALA A 104 -5.64 -42.56 -5.52
CA ALA A 104 -5.94 -43.59 -6.51
C ALA A 104 -5.95 -45.02 -5.92
N LEU A 105 -5.27 -45.22 -4.79
CA LEU A 105 -5.23 -46.49 -4.06
C LEU A 105 -6.32 -46.61 -2.97
N VAL A 106 -7.02 -45.51 -2.65
CA VAL A 106 -8.15 -45.53 -1.71
C VAL A 106 -9.34 -46.22 -2.37
N THR A 107 -9.83 -47.30 -1.77
CA THR A 107 -10.91 -48.14 -2.35
C THR A 107 -11.97 -48.51 -1.32
N GLY A 108 -13.07 -49.10 -1.78
CA GLY A 108 -14.13 -49.64 -0.92
C GLY A 108 -14.85 -48.61 -0.06
N ASP A 109 -15.24 -49.02 1.16
CA ASP A 109 -15.99 -48.18 2.10
C ASP A 109 -15.19 -46.94 2.53
N THR A 110 -13.87 -47.08 2.71
CA THR A 110 -12.98 -45.96 3.03
C THR A 110 -13.03 -44.87 1.96
N LYS A 111 -13.08 -45.25 0.67
CA LYS A 111 -13.24 -44.29 -0.43
C LYS A 111 -14.57 -43.54 -0.34
N THR A 112 -15.65 -44.26 -0.06
CA THR A 112 -16.99 -43.66 0.10
C THR A 112 -17.01 -42.66 1.25
N VAL A 113 -16.39 -42.99 2.38
CA VAL A 113 -16.29 -42.10 3.54
C VAL A 113 -15.42 -40.87 3.22
N PHE A 114 -14.28 -41.08 2.57
CA PHE A 114 -13.41 -39.99 2.15
C PHE A 114 -14.15 -39.02 1.22
N ASP A 115 -14.80 -39.52 0.16
CA ASP A 115 -15.49 -38.68 -0.82
C ASP A 115 -16.64 -37.88 -0.20
N ALA A 116 -17.39 -38.49 0.71
CA ALA A 116 -18.49 -37.81 1.39
C ALA A 116 -18.00 -36.68 2.32
N ASN A 117 -16.83 -36.83 2.93
CA ASN A 117 -16.39 -35.97 4.03
C ASN A 117 -15.24 -35.03 3.68
N LEU A 118 -14.34 -35.40 2.77
CA LEU A 118 -13.08 -34.72 2.46
C LEU A 118 -12.93 -34.31 0.98
N SER A 119 -13.91 -34.60 0.12
CA SER A 119 -13.89 -34.14 -1.28
C SER A 119 -13.70 -32.63 -1.42
N PHE A 120 -14.22 -31.83 -0.48
CA PHE A 120 -14.02 -30.37 -0.48
C PHE A 120 -12.53 -29.98 -0.42
N LEU A 121 -11.72 -30.69 0.37
CA LEU A 121 -10.28 -30.46 0.48
C LEU A 121 -9.56 -30.92 -0.79
N TYR A 122 -9.87 -32.15 -1.23
CA TYR A 122 -9.25 -32.71 -2.44
C TYR A 122 -9.54 -31.87 -3.68
N THR A 123 -10.78 -31.41 -3.86
CA THR A 123 -11.19 -30.56 -4.98
C THR A 123 -10.48 -29.20 -4.96
N ASP A 124 -10.47 -28.51 -3.80
CA ASP A 124 -9.82 -27.21 -3.66
C ASP A 124 -8.30 -27.30 -3.94
N CYS A 125 -7.62 -28.27 -3.34
CA CYS A 125 -6.19 -28.46 -3.57
C CYS A 125 -5.88 -28.84 -5.03
N ASN A 126 -6.72 -29.64 -5.69
CA ASN A 126 -6.55 -29.95 -7.11
C ASN A 126 -6.78 -28.75 -8.02
N GLU A 127 -7.76 -27.90 -7.71
CA GLU A 127 -7.98 -26.67 -8.46
C GLU A 127 -6.77 -25.76 -8.37
N LYS A 128 -6.21 -25.58 -7.16
CA LYS A 128 -4.93 -24.86 -6.95
C LYS A 128 -3.79 -25.50 -7.74
N PHE A 129 -3.66 -26.83 -7.66
CA PHE A 129 -2.60 -27.57 -8.35
C PHE A 129 -2.66 -27.48 -9.87
N SER A 130 -3.86 -27.35 -10.45
CA SER A 130 -4.04 -27.18 -11.89
C SER A 130 -3.40 -25.90 -12.44
N ARG A 131 -3.03 -24.95 -11.58
CA ARG A 131 -2.32 -23.70 -11.91
C ARG A 131 -0.81 -23.86 -11.92
N PHE A 132 -0.30 -25.04 -11.60
CA PHE A 132 1.13 -25.34 -11.59
C PHE A 132 1.50 -26.28 -12.71
N GLU A 133 2.74 -26.18 -13.15
CA GLU A 133 3.36 -27.13 -14.06
C GLU A 133 4.68 -27.63 -13.50
N LEU A 134 5.03 -28.86 -13.85
CA LEU A 134 6.29 -29.48 -13.50
C LEU A 134 7.34 -29.09 -14.54
N THR A 135 8.39 -28.41 -14.09
CA THR A 135 9.57 -28.10 -14.91
C THR A 135 10.76 -28.95 -14.47
N THR A 136 11.75 -29.06 -15.33
CA THR A 136 13.00 -29.78 -15.04
C THR A 136 14.14 -28.87 -15.45
N ASP A 137 15.04 -28.60 -14.50
CA ASP A 137 16.21 -27.76 -14.77
C ASP A 137 17.30 -28.52 -15.54
N ALA A 138 18.39 -27.82 -15.87
CA ALA A 138 19.52 -28.37 -16.62
C ALA A 138 20.24 -29.53 -15.88
N ASP A 139 20.11 -29.60 -14.56
CA ASP A 139 20.69 -30.63 -13.70
C ASP A 139 19.73 -31.83 -13.49
N GLY A 140 18.55 -31.81 -14.12
CA GLY A 140 17.53 -32.86 -14.02
C GLY A 140 16.68 -32.77 -12.75
N LYS A 141 16.79 -31.70 -11.97
CA LYS A 141 15.95 -31.48 -10.79
C LYS A 141 14.57 -31.02 -11.23
N GLN A 142 13.57 -31.71 -10.73
CA GLN A 142 12.17 -31.38 -10.97
C GLN A 142 11.67 -30.36 -9.95
N THR A 143 11.00 -29.32 -10.43
CA THR A 143 10.38 -28.28 -9.60
C THR A 143 9.00 -27.94 -10.13
N TYR A 144 8.10 -27.56 -9.23
CA TYR A 144 6.79 -27.05 -9.62
C TYR A 144 6.83 -25.53 -9.68
N VAL A 145 6.35 -24.97 -10.77
CA VAL A 145 6.25 -23.52 -10.98
C VAL A 145 4.80 -23.13 -11.23
N TYR A 146 4.42 -21.94 -10.77
CA TYR A 146 3.12 -21.37 -11.11
C TYR A 146 3.09 -21.08 -12.61
N LYS A 147 2.04 -21.52 -13.30
CA LYS A 147 1.90 -21.31 -14.75
C LYS A 147 1.88 -19.82 -15.05
N ALA A 148 2.59 -19.42 -16.09
CA ALA A 148 2.49 -18.08 -16.62
C ALA A 148 1.02 -17.81 -17.02
N VAL A 149 0.48 -16.69 -16.53
CA VAL A 149 -0.84 -16.21 -16.92
C VAL A 149 -0.64 -15.17 -18.02
N ASP A 150 -1.35 -15.32 -19.14
CA ASP A 150 -1.41 -14.26 -20.14
C ASP A 150 -2.24 -13.10 -19.59
N LEU A 151 -1.55 -12.02 -19.20
CA LEU A 151 -2.19 -10.84 -18.63
C LEU A 151 -2.84 -9.95 -19.71
N GLY A 152 -2.53 -10.16 -20.99
CA GLY A 152 -3.05 -9.36 -22.09
C GLY A 152 -2.93 -7.85 -21.82
N SER A 153 -4.05 -7.12 -21.90
CA SER A 153 -4.07 -5.68 -21.65
C SER A 153 -3.78 -5.27 -20.20
N PHE A 154 -3.83 -6.20 -19.24
CA PHE A 154 -3.57 -5.94 -17.83
C PHE A 154 -2.09 -6.01 -17.45
N GLU A 155 -1.19 -6.44 -18.34
CA GLU A 155 0.25 -6.53 -18.06
C GLU A 155 0.79 -5.20 -17.51
N ALA A 156 0.46 -4.08 -18.16
CA ALA A 156 0.86 -2.74 -17.71
C ALA A 156 0.24 -2.35 -16.36
N THR A 157 -0.99 -2.78 -16.05
CA THR A 157 -1.64 -2.51 -14.76
C THR A 157 -0.96 -3.29 -13.64
N PHE A 158 -0.60 -4.55 -13.86
CA PHE A 158 0.16 -5.35 -12.90
C PHE A 158 1.57 -4.80 -12.70
N GLU A 159 2.26 -4.38 -13.76
CA GLU A 159 3.58 -3.76 -13.63
C GLU A 159 3.51 -2.48 -12.76
N LYS A 160 2.56 -1.59 -13.06
CA LYS A 160 2.34 -0.37 -12.27
C LYS A 160 1.97 -0.67 -10.81
N LEU A 161 1.12 -1.67 -10.58
CA LEU A 161 0.79 -2.12 -9.23
C LEU A 161 2.03 -2.62 -8.48
N SER A 162 2.88 -3.42 -9.11
CA SER A 162 4.13 -3.92 -8.51
C SER A 162 5.07 -2.79 -8.12
N ASN A 163 5.22 -1.79 -8.99
CA ASN A 163 6.07 -0.63 -8.74
C ASN A 163 5.55 0.20 -7.56
N GLU A 164 4.24 0.46 -7.49
CA GLU A 164 3.65 1.20 -6.37
C GLU A 164 3.66 0.39 -5.06
N LEU A 165 3.48 -0.93 -5.11
CA LEU A 165 3.65 -1.80 -3.95
C LEU A 165 5.08 -1.75 -3.41
N SER A 166 6.08 -1.69 -4.29
CA SER A 166 7.48 -1.50 -3.91
C SER A 166 7.73 -0.14 -3.25
N ARG A 167 7.07 0.92 -3.74
CA ARG A 167 7.16 2.26 -3.14
C ARG A 167 6.55 2.32 -1.75
N VAL A 168 5.35 1.77 -1.55
CA VAL A 168 4.74 1.75 -0.21
C VAL A 168 5.55 0.90 0.77
N GLN A 169 6.18 -0.19 0.31
CA GLN A 169 7.13 -0.96 1.13
C GLN A 169 8.37 -0.13 1.48
N LEU A 170 8.92 0.64 0.54
CA LEU A 170 10.04 1.55 0.80
C LEU A 170 9.64 2.60 1.86
N ALA A 171 8.47 3.23 1.72
CA ALA A 171 8.00 4.21 2.70
C ALA A 171 7.81 3.56 4.09
N ASN A 172 7.22 2.37 4.16
CA ASN A 172 7.09 1.61 5.41
C ASN A 172 8.43 1.36 6.09
N PHE A 173 9.47 1.01 5.32
CA PHE A 173 10.82 0.85 5.86
C PHE A 173 11.33 2.13 6.53
N PHE A 174 11.15 3.30 5.90
CA PHE A 174 11.61 4.58 6.47
C PHE A 174 10.80 5.06 7.68
N ILE A 175 9.50 4.78 7.70
CA ILE A 175 8.61 5.14 8.82
C ILE A 175 8.90 4.26 10.04
N GLU A 176 8.96 2.94 9.85
CA GLU A 176 8.97 1.97 10.94
C GLU A 176 10.32 1.28 11.14
N ASP A 177 10.82 0.62 10.09
CA ASP A 177 11.91 -0.34 10.25
C ASP A 177 13.28 0.32 10.41
N LEU A 178 13.49 1.46 9.74
CA LEU A 178 14.69 2.27 9.92
C LEU A 178 14.79 2.77 11.36
N ALA A 179 13.67 3.11 11.99
CA ALA A 179 13.63 3.52 13.39
C ALA A 179 14.04 2.37 14.32
N LYS A 180 13.60 1.14 14.04
CA LYS A 180 14.03 -0.06 14.79
C LYS A 180 15.54 -0.31 14.67
N LEU A 181 16.15 0.00 13.54
CA LEU A 181 17.57 -0.22 13.27
C LEU A 181 18.49 0.91 13.74
N THR A 182 18.03 2.16 13.63
CA THR A 182 18.88 3.35 13.77
C THR A 182 18.40 4.34 14.83
N GLY A 183 17.20 4.15 15.37
CA GLY A 183 16.54 5.12 16.26
C GLY A 183 16.01 6.36 15.54
N THR A 184 16.08 6.42 14.21
CA THR A 184 15.61 7.55 13.39
C THR A 184 14.51 7.08 12.44
N SER A 185 13.39 7.81 12.38
CA SER A 185 12.33 7.64 11.36
C SER A 185 12.32 8.83 10.40
N VAL A 186 11.79 8.60 9.20
CA VAL A 186 11.34 9.68 8.31
C VAL A 186 9.86 9.46 8.07
N ASP A 187 9.05 10.46 8.46
CA ASP A 187 7.59 10.38 8.49
C ASP A 187 6.98 10.50 7.08
N LEU A 188 7.28 9.55 6.20
CA LEU A 188 6.84 9.51 4.79
C LEU A 188 5.34 9.20 4.62
N TYR A 189 4.49 9.57 5.57
CA TYR A 189 3.06 9.24 5.57
C TYR A 189 2.35 9.74 4.31
N LEU A 190 2.58 10.99 3.89
CA LEU A 190 1.94 11.54 2.69
C LEU A 190 2.39 10.80 1.41
N ALA A 191 3.69 10.53 1.26
CA ALA A 191 4.21 9.78 0.12
C ALA A 191 3.66 8.36 0.08
N TYR A 192 3.55 7.71 1.26
CA TYR A 192 2.92 6.41 1.41
C TYR A 192 1.46 6.45 0.95
N ILE A 193 0.66 7.37 1.50
CA ILE A 193 -0.78 7.48 1.23
C ILE A 193 -1.00 7.76 -0.26
N ALA A 194 -0.23 8.67 -0.87
CA ALA A 194 -0.32 8.98 -2.29
C ALA A 194 -0.01 7.76 -3.20
N SER A 195 1.03 6.99 -2.90
CA SER A 195 1.29 5.73 -3.61
C SER A 195 0.21 4.67 -3.35
N TYR A 196 -0.33 4.60 -2.13
CA TYR A 196 -1.43 3.70 -1.81
C TYR A 196 -2.71 4.02 -2.61
N GLU A 197 -2.99 5.29 -2.87
CA GLU A 197 -4.11 5.70 -3.75
C GLU A 197 -3.95 5.17 -5.19
N ARG A 198 -2.72 5.06 -5.70
CA ARG A 198 -2.42 4.38 -6.97
C ARG A 198 -2.58 2.87 -6.86
N VAL A 199 -2.08 2.25 -5.78
CA VAL A 199 -2.29 0.82 -5.49
C VAL A 199 -3.79 0.50 -5.51
N ARG A 200 -4.61 1.27 -4.78
CA ARG A 200 -6.06 1.08 -4.71
C ARG A 200 -6.70 1.16 -6.11
N TYR A 201 -6.31 2.17 -6.89
CA TYR A 201 -6.81 2.34 -8.25
C TYR A 201 -6.49 1.15 -9.17
N TYR A 202 -5.24 0.65 -9.17
CA TYR A 202 -4.87 -0.49 -10.01
C TYR A 202 -5.53 -1.80 -9.55
N VAL A 203 -5.68 -2.00 -8.24
CA VAL A 203 -6.40 -3.15 -7.70
C VAL A 203 -7.89 -3.11 -8.06
N GLU A 204 -8.53 -1.94 -7.96
CA GLU A 204 -9.92 -1.76 -8.36
C GLU A 204 -10.13 -2.03 -9.85
N ASP A 205 -9.20 -1.58 -10.71
CA ASP A 205 -9.22 -1.86 -12.14
C ASP A 205 -9.11 -3.37 -12.43
N ILE A 206 -8.17 -4.07 -11.79
CA ILE A 206 -8.02 -5.53 -11.91
C ILE A 206 -9.29 -6.27 -11.47
N LEU A 207 -9.86 -5.91 -10.31
CA LEU A 207 -10.99 -6.61 -9.73
C LEU A 207 -12.32 -6.31 -10.44
N THR A 208 -12.46 -5.12 -11.04
CA THR A 208 -13.70 -4.69 -11.70
C THR A 208 -13.70 -5.05 -13.19
N ASN A 209 -12.58 -4.84 -13.87
CA ASN A 209 -12.49 -4.95 -15.33
C ASN A 209 -11.75 -6.21 -15.80
N GLY A 210 -11.02 -6.90 -14.93
CA GLY A 210 -10.32 -8.14 -15.26
C GLY A 210 -11.27 -9.31 -15.49
N SER A 211 -10.91 -10.22 -16.41
CA SER A 211 -11.59 -11.51 -16.54
C SER A 211 -11.42 -12.35 -15.27
N GLU A 212 -12.21 -13.42 -15.13
CA GLU A 212 -12.08 -14.35 -14.00
C GLU A 212 -10.63 -14.86 -13.86
N GLU A 213 -9.97 -15.19 -14.97
CA GLU A 213 -8.57 -15.64 -15.00
C GLU A 213 -7.61 -14.56 -14.46
N ILE A 214 -7.81 -13.29 -14.84
CA ILE A 214 -7.00 -12.16 -14.35
C ILE A 214 -7.22 -11.92 -12.85
N GLN A 215 -8.49 -11.92 -12.42
CA GLN A 215 -8.81 -11.75 -10.99
C GLN A 215 -8.25 -12.89 -10.14
N LEU A 216 -8.27 -14.11 -10.67
CA LEU A 216 -7.69 -15.29 -10.02
C LEU A 216 -6.17 -15.25 -10.03
N ALA A 217 -5.52 -14.71 -11.07
CA ALA A 217 -4.08 -14.49 -11.09
C ALA A 217 -3.65 -13.54 -9.96
N PHE A 218 -4.42 -12.48 -9.71
CA PHE A 218 -4.14 -11.55 -8.62
C PHE A 218 -4.41 -12.16 -7.22
N ARG A 219 -5.58 -12.79 -7.03
CA ARG A 219 -6.03 -13.28 -5.71
C ARG A 219 -5.40 -14.59 -5.26
N MET A 220 -5.16 -15.50 -6.22
CA MET A 220 -4.82 -16.88 -5.91
C MET A 220 -3.35 -17.21 -6.14
N GLN A 221 -2.52 -16.21 -6.42
CA GLN A 221 -1.09 -16.46 -6.50
C GLN A 221 -0.52 -16.60 -5.08
N PRO A 222 0.13 -17.73 -4.75
CA PRO A 222 0.79 -17.89 -3.47
C PRO A 222 2.08 -17.07 -3.41
N TYR A 223 2.61 -16.87 -2.19
CA TYR A 223 3.84 -16.11 -1.95
C TYR A 223 5.03 -16.70 -2.75
N GLY A 224 5.94 -15.88 -3.28
CA GLY A 224 7.12 -16.34 -4.03
C GLY A 224 7.77 -15.25 -4.90
N ASP A 225 9.02 -15.48 -5.32
CA ASP A 225 9.88 -14.46 -5.96
C ASP A 225 9.62 -14.29 -7.48
N ASP A 226 8.97 -15.25 -8.14
CA ASP A 226 8.81 -15.29 -9.61
C ASP A 226 7.38 -14.90 -10.07
N GLY A 227 6.67 -14.07 -9.30
CA GLY A 227 5.25 -13.79 -9.48
C GLY A 227 4.85 -12.34 -9.78
N ALA A 228 3.67 -12.18 -10.40
CA ALA A 228 2.97 -10.90 -10.49
C ALA A 228 2.65 -10.35 -9.09
N PRO A 229 2.39 -9.03 -8.91
CA PRO A 229 2.11 -8.47 -7.59
C PRO A 229 0.97 -9.21 -6.89
N LEU A 230 1.25 -9.64 -5.67
CA LEU A 230 0.40 -10.53 -4.90
C LEU A 230 -0.69 -9.74 -4.17
N TYR A 231 -1.90 -10.29 -4.12
CA TYR A 231 -2.98 -9.77 -3.27
C TYR A 231 -2.56 -9.61 -1.80
N ARG A 232 -1.62 -10.44 -1.32
CA ARG A 232 -1.02 -10.29 0.01
C ARG A 232 -0.30 -8.95 0.18
N ALA A 233 0.52 -8.53 -0.78
CA ALA A 233 1.24 -7.27 -0.68
C ALA A 233 0.27 -6.08 -0.62
N TYR A 234 -0.84 -6.16 -1.38
CA TYR A 234 -1.94 -5.21 -1.26
C TYR A 234 -2.61 -5.25 0.12
N TYR A 235 -2.86 -6.43 0.66
CA TYR A 235 -3.44 -6.61 2.00
C TYR A 235 -2.57 -5.97 3.08
N ASP A 236 -1.26 -6.23 3.04
CA ASP A 236 -0.29 -5.65 3.97
C ASP A 236 -0.23 -4.12 3.82
N ALA A 237 -0.21 -3.62 2.57
CA ALA A 237 -0.27 -2.19 2.29
C ALA A 237 -1.55 -1.53 2.83
N ARG A 238 -2.70 -2.19 2.71
CA ARG A 238 -3.96 -1.70 3.29
C ARG A 238 -3.88 -1.59 4.82
N GLY A 239 -3.28 -2.58 5.48
CA GLY A 239 -3.11 -2.55 6.94
C GLY A 239 -2.25 -1.37 7.40
N TYR A 240 -1.13 -1.11 6.72
CA TYR A 240 -0.28 0.03 7.02
C TYR A 240 -0.93 1.37 6.66
N TYR A 241 -1.67 1.46 5.56
CA TYR A 241 -2.47 2.63 5.22
C TYR A 241 -3.42 3.02 6.37
N GLN A 242 -4.17 2.05 6.91
CA GLN A 242 -5.06 2.29 8.05
C GLN A 242 -4.30 2.72 9.31
N LEU A 243 -3.15 2.09 9.58
CA LEU A 243 -2.28 2.46 10.69
C LEU A 243 -1.77 3.90 10.56
N TYR A 244 -1.32 4.31 9.38
CA TYR A 244 -0.73 5.62 9.15
C TYR A 244 -1.74 6.75 9.16
N LEU A 245 -2.96 6.52 8.65
CA LEU A 245 -4.06 7.46 8.89
C LEU A 245 -4.32 7.64 10.39
N LEU A 246 -4.35 6.54 11.15
CA LEU A 246 -4.52 6.61 12.60
C LEU A 246 -3.38 7.36 13.30
N MET A 247 -2.12 7.17 12.88
CA MET A 247 -0.96 7.90 13.42
C MET A 247 -1.03 9.40 13.13
N LEU A 248 -1.65 9.80 12.03
CA LEU A 248 -1.96 11.19 11.68
C LEU A 248 -3.25 11.69 12.36
N ASN A 249 -3.87 10.88 13.22
CA ASN A 249 -5.14 11.17 13.90
C ASN A 249 -6.30 11.43 12.91
N VAL A 250 -6.30 10.71 11.79
CA VAL A 250 -7.34 10.73 10.76
C VAL A 250 -8.05 9.38 10.71
N GLY A 251 -9.37 9.37 10.92
CA GLY A 251 -10.16 8.16 10.76
C GLY A 251 -10.27 7.73 9.29
N GLU A 252 -10.29 6.43 9.01
CA GLU A 252 -10.52 5.92 7.64
C GLU A 252 -11.87 6.39 7.11
N ASP A 253 -12.90 6.52 7.94
CA ASP A 253 -14.22 7.05 7.58
C ASP A 253 -14.20 8.56 7.26
N VAL A 254 -13.24 9.30 7.82
CA VAL A 254 -13.03 10.73 7.53
C VAL A 254 -12.25 10.93 6.25
N TYR A 255 -11.28 10.05 5.96
CA TYR A 255 -10.45 10.16 4.76
C TYR A 255 -11.04 9.43 3.54
N ASP A 256 -11.68 8.29 3.71
CA ASP A 256 -12.30 7.50 2.64
C ASP A 256 -13.81 7.67 2.67
N ASN A 257 -14.27 8.83 2.20
CA ASN A 257 -15.69 9.11 2.00
C ASN A 257 -15.92 9.92 0.71
N GLU A 258 -17.19 10.29 0.49
CA GLU A 258 -17.65 11.02 -0.69
C GLU A 258 -17.15 12.47 -0.77
N ASN A 259 -16.73 13.08 0.35
CA ASN A 259 -16.27 14.46 0.41
C ASN A 259 -14.75 14.61 0.20
N THR A 260 -14.02 13.50 0.05
CA THR A 260 -12.55 13.49 -0.12
C THR A 260 -12.11 12.86 -1.43
N VAL A 261 -13.05 12.65 -2.36
CA VAL A 261 -12.78 11.99 -3.65
C VAL A 261 -11.76 12.77 -4.47
N ASP A 262 -11.84 14.11 -4.46
CA ASP A 262 -10.95 14.96 -5.25
C ASP A 262 -9.56 15.01 -4.61
N LEU A 263 -9.46 15.06 -3.27
CA LEU A 263 -8.18 14.92 -2.57
C LEU A 263 -7.51 13.58 -2.90
N ARG A 264 -8.25 12.47 -2.85
CA ARG A 264 -7.69 11.14 -3.16
C ARG A 264 -7.24 11.03 -4.62
N ALA A 265 -7.99 11.63 -5.54
CA ALA A 265 -7.59 11.73 -6.94
C ALA A 265 -6.33 12.60 -7.12
N PHE A 266 -6.24 13.72 -6.40
CA PHE A 266 -5.06 14.60 -6.37
C PHE A 266 -3.82 13.86 -5.86
N LEU A 267 -3.93 13.17 -4.72
CA LEU A 267 -2.84 12.38 -4.15
C LEU A 267 -2.36 11.28 -5.11
N ARG A 268 -3.31 10.59 -5.76
CA ARG A 268 -2.99 9.58 -6.77
C ARG A 268 -2.24 10.18 -7.97
N GLU A 269 -2.71 11.30 -8.50
CA GLU A 269 -2.08 11.97 -9.65
C GLU A 269 -0.64 12.38 -9.31
N TYR A 270 -0.44 12.99 -8.15
CA TYR A 270 0.82 13.64 -7.76
C TYR A 270 1.75 12.81 -6.87
N ALA A 271 1.56 11.49 -6.77
CA ALA A 271 2.42 10.63 -5.95
C ALA A 271 3.92 10.75 -6.28
N ASP A 272 4.29 10.82 -7.56
CA ASP A 272 5.69 10.99 -7.98
C ASP A 272 6.28 12.32 -7.49
N TYR A 273 5.48 13.38 -7.44
CA TYR A 273 5.91 14.67 -6.91
C TYR A 273 6.25 14.58 -5.42
N PHE A 274 5.43 13.90 -4.62
CA PHE A 274 5.70 13.73 -3.18
C PHE A 274 6.95 12.91 -2.93
N TRP A 275 7.17 11.84 -3.71
CA TRP A 275 8.41 11.07 -3.65
C TRP A 275 9.64 11.89 -4.06
N ARG A 276 9.54 12.67 -5.13
CA ARG A 276 10.62 13.56 -5.58
C ARG A 276 10.96 14.58 -4.49
N SER A 277 9.94 15.21 -3.92
CA SER A 277 10.08 16.20 -2.84
C SER A 277 10.74 15.57 -1.62
N ALA A 278 10.26 14.40 -1.19
CA ALA A 278 10.85 13.66 -0.08
C ALA A 278 12.33 13.32 -0.32
N SER A 279 12.71 12.86 -1.51
CA SER A 279 14.11 12.54 -1.85
C SER A 279 15.05 13.76 -1.90
N GLN A 280 14.50 14.94 -2.20
CA GLN A 280 15.28 16.18 -2.26
C GLN A 280 15.43 16.84 -0.88
N MET A 281 14.42 16.70 -0.03
CA MET A 281 14.38 17.28 1.31
C MET A 281 14.99 16.35 2.37
N TYR A 282 14.89 15.04 2.17
CA TYR A 282 15.29 14.01 3.12
C TYR A 282 16.20 12.97 2.45
N GLN A 283 17.04 12.28 3.22
CA GLN A 283 17.95 11.23 2.71
C GLN A 283 17.20 9.94 2.36
N VAL A 284 16.24 10.05 1.46
CA VAL A 284 15.37 8.96 0.99
C VAL A 284 15.69 8.73 -0.49
N PRO A 285 15.85 7.47 -0.94
CA PRO A 285 15.99 7.18 -2.36
C PRO A 285 14.83 7.77 -3.15
N ASP A 286 15.12 8.24 -4.37
CA ASP A 286 14.06 8.50 -5.31
C ASP A 286 13.38 7.15 -5.62
N GLY A 287 12.11 7.04 -5.26
CA GLY A 287 11.29 5.88 -5.57
C GLY A 287 10.64 6.01 -6.95
N LEU A 288 11.20 6.83 -7.85
CA LEU A 288 10.46 7.40 -8.96
C LEU A 288 10.32 6.43 -10.13
N ASP A 289 9.32 6.72 -10.96
CA ASP A 289 9.22 6.15 -12.28
C ASP A 289 10.34 6.82 -13.11
N LYS A 290 11.01 6.04 -13.97
CA LYS A 290 12.20 6.50 -14.70
C LYS A 290 11.90 7.70 -15.61
N ASP A 291 10.62 7.92 -15.91
CA ASP A 291 10.13 8.96 -16.81
C ASP A 291 9.57 10.20 -16.10
N PHE A 292 9.58 10.29 -14.76
CA PHE A 292 9.05 11.46 -14.05
C PHE A 292 10.06 12.62 -13.99
N GLU A 293 9.74 13.69 -14.73
CA GLU A 293 10.43 14.98 -14.66
C GLU A 293 9.53 16.05 -14.06
N LEU A 294 10.00 16.70 -12.99
CA LEU A 294 9.33 17.86 -12.42
C LEU A 294 9.55 19.08 -13.32
N SER A 295 8.50 19.46 -14.04
CA SER A 295 8.50 20.57 -15.00
C SER A 295 7.63 21.73 -14.51
N VAL A 296 7.84 22.91 -15.10
CA VAL A 296 7.00 24.10 -14.89
C VAL A 296 5.53 23.76 -15.09
N GLU A 297 5.18 23.10 -16.19
CA GLU A 297 3.78 22.78 -16.52
C GLU A 297 3.16 21.80 -15.51
N SER A 298 3.93 20.79 -15.06
CA SER A 298 3.44 19.87 -14.02
C SER A 298 3.18 20.57 -12.69
N LEU A 299 4.03 21.54 -12.30
CA LEU A 299 3.84 22.34 -11.10
C LEU A 299 2.63 23.27 -11.23
N LYS A 300 2.49 23.94 -12.37
CA LYS A 300 1.32 24.80 -12.65
C LYS A 300 0.02 24.02 -12.58
N LYS A 301 -0.03 22.84 -13.22
CA LYS A 301 -1.17 21.94 -13.16
C LYS A 301 -1.48 21.54 -11.71
N MET A 302 -0.48 21.10 -10.96
CA MET A 302 -0.65 20.68 -9.55
C MET A 302 -1.23 21.81 -8.69
N MET A 303 -0.68 23.02 -8.81
CA MET A 303 -1.21 24.17 -8.06
C MET A 303 -2.63 24.53 -8.48
N ALA A 304 -2.96 24.40 -9.77
CA ALA A 304 -4.33 24.63 -10.26
C ALA A 304 -5.31 23.58 -9.73
N ASP A 305 -4.94 22.30 -9.76
CA ASP A 305 -5.74 21.19 -9.25
C ASP A 305 -5.93 21.28 -7.74
N PHE A 306 -4.88 21.65 -6.98
CA PHE A 306 -4.99 21.90 -5.54
C PHE A 306 -6.01 23.00 -5.22
N ARG A 307 -6.03 24.10 -6.01
CA ARG A 307 -7.00 25.17 -5.78
C ARG A 307 -8.46 24.74 -6.01
N GLN A 308 -8.70 23.71 -6.83
CA GLN A 308 -10.03 23.13 -7.03
C GLN A 308 -10.52 22.29 -5.85
N LEU A 309 -9.64 21.84 -4.97
CA LEU A 309 -10.03 21.12 -3.76
C LEU A 309 -10.89 22.00 -2.84
N SER A 310 -11.82 21.38 -2.13
CA SER A 310 -12.60 22.07 -1.09
C SER A 310 -11.72 22.52 0.09
N GLY A 311 -12.23 23.44 0.91
CA GLY A 311 -11.51 23.91 2.11
C GLY A 311 -11.19 22.76 3.08
N ASP A 312 -12.14 21.83 3.27
CA ASP A 312 -11.96 20.66 4.13
C ASP A 312 -10.88 19.72 3.57
N GLU A 313 -10.85 19.49 2.25
CA GLU A 313 -9.81 18.67 1.60
C GLU A 313 -8.42 19.30 1.68
N LYS A 314 -8.32 20.63 1.50
CA LYS A 314 -7.05 21.37 1.68
C LYS A 314 -6.55 21.26 3.12
N TYR A 315 -7.44 21.41 4.09
CA TYR A 315 -7.10 21.27 5.51
C TYR A 315 -6.68 19.83 5.86
N LEU A 316 -7.36 18.84 5.29
CA LEU A 316 -6.99 17.44 5.46
C LEU A 316 -5.61 17.15 4.86
N LEU A 317 -5.32 17.61 3.64
CA LEU A 317 -3.99 17.48 3.03
C LEU A 317 -2.91 18.11 3.91
N TYR A 318 -3.16 19.30 4.46
CA TYR A 318 -2.24 19.94 5.38
C TYR A 318 -1.95 19.07 6.63
N GLY A 319 -2.96 18.37 7.15
CA GLY A 319 -2.79 17.42 8.27
C GLY A 319 -2.05 16.13 7.89
N LEU A 320 -2.22 15.65 6.66
CA LEU A 320 -1.50 14.48 6.15
C LEU A 320 -0.02 14.79 5.85
N ASP A 321 0.30 16.04 5.53
CA ASP A 321 1.62 16.48 5.09
C ASP A 321 2.58 16.85 6.24
N SER A 322 2.90 15.88 7.10
CA SER A 322 3.79 16.07 8.26
C SER A 322 5.19 16.62 7.92
N LEU A 323 5.67 16.35 6.70
CA LEU A 323 7.00 16.75 6.21
C LEU A 323 6.97 18.00 5.32
N GLN A 324 5.80 18.62 5.14
CA GLN A 324 5.58 19.78 4.26
C GLN A 324 6.03 19.52 2.81
N LEU A 325 5.80 18.32 2.28
CA LEU A 325 6.20 17.93 0.93
C LEU A 325 5.47 18.74 -0.15
N TYR A 326 4.19 19.13 0.05
CA TYR A 326 3.43 19.89 -0.95
C TYR A 326 4.02 21.28 -1.21
N TYR A 327 4.24 22.06 -0.16
CA TYR A 327 4.80 23.41 -0.31
C TYR A 327 6.33 23.40 -0.30
N GLY A 328 6.93 22.66 0.63
CA GLY A 328 8.37 22.54 0.78
C GLY A 328 9.02 21.95 -0.45
N GLY A 329 8.40 20.98 -1.12
CA GLY A 329 8.92 20.42 -2.36
C GLY A 329 9.02 21.44 -3.50
N ILE A 330 8.05 22.36 -3.63
CA ILE A 330 8.10 23.43 -4.64
C ILE A 330 9.25 24.39 -4.32
N VAL A 331 9.37 24.80 -3.05
CA VAL A 331 10.45 25.70 -2.61
C VAL A 331 11.82 25.05 -2.79
N THR A 332 11.97 23.77 -2.46
CA THR A 332 13.19 22.99 -2.65
C THR A 332 13.54 22.85 -4.12
N TYR A 333 12.55 22.58 -4.99
CA TYR A 333 12.76 22.56 -6.43
C TYR A 333 13.33 23.89 -6.93
N LEU A 334 12.68 25.01 -6.61
CA LEU A 334 13.13 26.34 -7.02
C LEU A 334 14.51 26.68 -6.46
N THR A 335 14.80 26.28 -5.22
CA THR A 335 16.11 26.47 -4.59
C THR A 335 17.19 25.69 -5.32
N ASN A 336 16.92 24.45 -5.72
CA ASN A 336 17.86 23.64 -6.50
C ASN A 336 18.06 24.18 -7.92
N THR A 337 17.04 24.78 -8.53
CA THR A 337 17.10 25.33 -9.89
C THR A 337 17.77 26.70 -9.96
N TYR A 338 17.48 27.60 -9.03
CA TYR A 338 17.91 29.01 -9.07
C TYR A 338 18.91 29.39 -7.98
N GLY A 339 19.11 28.53 -6.98
CA GLY A 339 20.00 28.73 -5.85
C GLY A 339 19.39 29.55 -4.70
N GLU A 340 19.89 29.32 -3.49
CA GLU A 340 19.43 29.97 -2.23
C GLU A 340 19.56 31.51 -2.23
N LYS A 341 20.39 32.06 -3.13
CA LYS A 341 20.58 33.51 -3.26
C LYS A 341 19.58 34.19 -4.19
N SER A 342 18.80 33.40 -4.94
CA SER A 342 17.70 33.94 -5.72
C SER A 342 16.57 34.35 -4.78
N PRO A 343 15.88 35.48 -5.01
CA PRO A 343 14.70 35.85 -4.23
C PRO A 343 13.47 34.97 -4.56
N VAL A 344 13.50 34.23 -5.68
CA VAL A 344 12.36 33.45 -6.19
C VAL A 344 11.86 32.38 -5.21
N PRO A 345 12.69 31.53 -4.59
CA PRO A 345 12.21 30.51 -3.65
C PRO A 345 11.60 31.12 -2.37
N GLY A 346 12.20 32.17 -1.82
CA GLY A 346 11.68 32.86 -0.64
C GLY A 346 10.34 33.56 -0.91
N LEU A 347 10.21 34.14 -2.11
CA LEU A 347 8.95 34.73 -2.53
C LEU A 347 7.86 33.68 -2.77
N ALA A 348 8.21 32.53 -3.35
CA ALA A 348 7.28 31.41 -3.54
C ALA A 348 6.75 30.89 -2.20
N TYR A 349 7.63 30.72 -1.20
CA TYR A 349 7.24 30.37 0.17
C TYR A 349 6.23 31.37 0.75
N THR A 350 6.46 32.67 0.56
CA THR A 350 5.56 33.70 1.09
C THR A 350 4.19 33.66 0.39
N LEU A 351 4.15 33.42 -0.92
CA LEU A 351 2.87 33.25 -1.64
C LEU A 351 2.11 31.99 -1.19
N MET A 352 2.83 30.92 -0.82
CA MET A 352 2.20 29.71 -0.27
C MET A 352 1.60 29.97 1.12
N LEU A 353 2.23 30.80 1.94
CA LEU A 353 1.63 31.24 3.20
C LEU A 353 0.32 32.01 2.99
N VAL A 354 0.24 32.84 1.93
CA VAL A 354 -1.03 33.50 1.54
C VAL A 354 -2.10 32.45 1.26
N GLU A 355 -1.78 31.40 0.49
CA GLU A 355 -2.73 30.31 0.22
C GLU A 355 -3.16 29.57 1.51
N VAL A 356 -2.22 29.29 2.42
CA VAL A 356 -2.51 28.66 3.71
C VAL A 356 -3.49 29.47 4.53
N TYR A 357 -3.24 30.76 4.70
CA TYR A 357 -4.15 31.63 5.44
C TYR A 357 -5.47 31.84 4.72
N HIS A 358 -5.49 31.79 3.39
CA HIS A 358 -6.72 31.88 2.61
C HIS A 358 -7.67 30.72 2.90
N TYR A 359 -7.23 29.47 2.70
CA TYR A 359 -8.15 28.34 2.97
C TYR A 359 -8.44 28.20 4.47
N THR A 360 -7.54 28.64 5.35
CA THR A 360 -7.83 28.72 6.80
C THR A 360 -8.96 29.70 7.08
N TYR A 361 -8.95 30.88 6.45
CA TYR A 361 -10.00 31.88 6.56
C TYR A 361 -11.31 31.41 5.93
N GLU A 362 -11.28 30.73 4.78
CA GLU A 362 -12.48 30.16 4.16
C GLU A 362 -13.14 29.10 5.06
N SER A 363 -12.34 28.25 5.72
CA SER A 363 -12.85 27.19 6.59
C SER A 363 -13.34 27.70 7.96
N ASP A 364 -12.67 28.69 8.55
CA ASP A 364 -13.06 29.29 9.83
C ASP A 364 -12.70 30.79 9.86
N PRO A 365 -13.60 31.67 9.38
CA PRO A 365 -13.35 33.11 9.30
C PRO A 365 -13.05 33.77 10.66
N ASP A 366 -13.60 33.20 11.74
CA ASP A 366 -13.45 33.69 13.11
C ASP A 366 -12.22 33.07 13.80
N LYS A 367 -11.46 32.22 13.10
CA LYS A 367 -10.26 31.60 13.64
C LYS A 367 -9.26 32.66 14.10
N THR A 368 -8.83 32.56 15.34
CA THR A 368 -7.77 33.40 15.90
C THR A 368 -6.52 32.60 16.25
N PHE A 369 -5.36 33.22 16.10
CA PHE A 369 -4.05 32.67 16.41
C PHE A 369 -3.34 33.56 17.42
N THR A 370 -2.73 32.94 18.43
CA THR A 370 -1.83 33.65 19.36
C THR A 370 -0.42 33.61 18.79
N MET A 371 0.12 34.77 18.46
CA MET A 371 1.48 34.95 17.94
C MET A 371 2.53 34.78 19.05
N THR A 372 3.80 34.62 18.66
CA THR A 372 4.93 34.46 19.57
C THR A 372 5.11 35.64 20.53
N ASP A 373 4.69 36.84 20.12
CA ASP A 373 4.71 38.05 20.95
C ASP A 373 3.47 38.22 21.86
N GLY A 374 2.56 37.24 21.84
CA GLY A 374 1.32 37.23 22.61
C GLY A 374 0.17 38.01 21.97
N THR A 375 0.37 38.62 20.80
CA THR A 375 -0.74 39.24 20.04
C THR A 375 -1.69 38.18 19.50
N VAL A 376 -2.98 38.52 19.44
CA VAL A 376 -4.01 37.66 18.84
C VAL A 376 -4.39 38.26 17.50
N LYS A 377 -4.28 37.46 16.44
CA LYS A 377 -4.68 37.84 15.08
C LYS A 377 -5.70 36.87 14.52
N THR A 378 -6.64 37.37 13.76
CA THR A 378 -7.61 36.58 12.98
C THR A 378 -6.94 35.96 11.75
N ALA A 379 -7.53 34.91 11.19
CA ALA A 379 -7.11 34.34 9.91
C ALA A 379 -7.12 35.39 8.79
N LYS A 380 -8.12 36.29 8.78
CA LYS A 380 -8.19 37.42 7.84
C LYS A 380 -7.00 38.36 7.96
N GLU A 381 -6.64 38.77 9.19
CA GLU A 381 -5.48 39.64 9.42
C GLU A 381 -4.18 38.98 8.96
N LEU A 382 -3.98 37.70 9.27
CA LEU A 382 -2.78 36.96 8.83
C LEU A 382 -2.71 36.81 7.31
N LEU A 383 -3.83 36.57 6.64
CA LEU A 383 -3.91 36.52 5.19
C LEU A 383 -3.46 37.85 4.57
N LEU A 384 -4.01 38.98 5.05
CA LEU A 384 -3.68 40.31 4.53
C LEU A 384 -2.23 40.71 4.84
N GLU A 385 -1.72 40.37 6.02
CA GLU A 385 -0.31 40.58 6.37
C GLU A 385 0.63 39.75 5.50
N ALA A 386 0.33 38.46 5.28
CA ALA A 386 1.11 37.61 4.39
C ALA A 386 1.10 38.14 2.95
N TRP A 387 -0.05 38.66 2.48
CA TRP A 387 -0.16 39.30 1.17
C TRP A 387 0.70 40.56 1.07
N ASN A 388 0.66 41.43 2.09
CA ASN A 388 1.48 42.64 2.11
C ASN A 388 2.97 42.31 2.16
N LEU A 389 3.38 41.31 2.95
CA LEU A 389 4.76 40.81 2.97
C LEU A 389 5.19 40.29 1.60
N PHE A 390 4.35 39.50 0.93
CA PHE A 390 4.59 38.99 -0.42
C PHE A 390 4.70 40.13 -1.44
N TYR A 391 3.78 41.09 -1.42
CA TYR A 391 3.61 42.04 -2.53
C TYR A 391 4.43 43.32 -2.35
N THR A 392 4.48 43.92 -1.16
CA THR A 392 4.98 45.30 -0.94
C THR A 392 5.95 45.49 0.22
N GLU A 393 5.95 44.64 1.25
CA GLU A 393 6.62 44.93 2.53
C GLU A 393 7.81 44.02 2.87
N GLY A 394 7.94 42.86 2.22
CA GLY A 394 9.10 41.98 2.41
C GLY A 394 10.38 42.52 1.76
N ASP A 395 11.53 42.10 2.31
CA ASP A 395 12.88 42.49 1.83
C ASP A 395 13.12 42.10 0.36
N ASP A 396 12.48 41.02 -0.10
CA ASP A 396 12.47 40.50 -1.47
C ASP A 396 11.03 40.42 -2.05
N CYS A 397 10.15 41.36 -1.67
CA CYS A 397 8.77 41.35 -2.12
C CYS A 397 8.64 41.49 -3.64
N TYR A 398 7.50 41.03 -4.17
CA TYR A 398 7.25 40.98 -5.61
C TYR A 398 7.41 42.34 -6.30
N ALA A 399 7.04 43.45 -5.64
CA ALA A 399 7.19 44.80 -6.16
C ALA A 399 8.66 45.27 -6.31
N LEU A 400 9.59 44.68 -5.55
CA LEU A 400 11.01 45.04 -5.55
C LEU A 400 11.86 44.11 -6.45
N LEU A 401 11.29 43.03 -6.97
CA LEU A 401 12.01 42.10 -7.84
C LEU A 401 12.57 42.79 -9.10
N SER A 402 13.75 42.32 -9.52
CA SER A 402 14.30 42.67 -10.82
C SER A 402 13.38 42.14 -11.94
N ALA A 403 13.40 42.76 -13.12
CA ALA A 403 12.58 42.31 -14.25
C ALA A 403 12.85 40.85 -14.65
N SER A 404 14.10 40.38 -14.49
CA SER A 404 14.48 38.98 -14.75
C SER A 404 13.91 38.02 -13.71
N ASP A 405 14.02 38.36 -12.41
CA ASP A 405 13.50 37.50 -11.34
C ASP A 405 11.97 37.45 -11.37
N LYS A 406 11.33 38.58 -11.70
CA LYS A 406 9.89 38.66 -11.90
C LYS A 406 9.42 37.76 -13.04
N ALA A 407 10.10 37.79 -14.19
CA ALA A 407 9.78 36.90 -15.30
C ALA A 407 9.95 35.41 -14.95
N ILE A 408 10.96 35.08 -14.15
CA ILE A 408 11.14 33.71 -13.62
C ILE A 408 9.98 33.35 -12.70
N PHE A 409 9.66 34.19 -11.72
CA PHE A 409 8.56 33.94 -10.78
C PHE A 409 7.21 33.78 -11.48
N ASP A 410 6.90 34.69 -12.40
CA ASP A 410 5.64 34.71 -13.16
C ASP A 410 5.47 33.46 -14.03
N THR A 411 6.57 32.82 -14.44
CA THR A 411 6.54 31.55 -15.18
C THR A 411 5.82 30.45 -14.41
N TYR A 412 5.90 30.45 -13.07
CA TYR A 412 5.27 29.44 -12.21
C TYR A 412 3.98 29.95 -11.57
N PHE A 413 3.99 31.19 -11.10
CA PHE A 413 3.02 31.66 -10.10
C PHE A 413 2.09 32.78 -10.57
N ALA A 414 2.15 33.23 -11.83
CA ALA A 414 1.33 34.34 -12.31
C ALA A 414 -0.17 34.14 -12.03
N GLU A 415 -0.70 32.95 -12.34
CA GLU A 415 -2.12 32.62 -12.12
C GLU A 415 -2.49 32.59 -10.63
N MET A 416 -1.58 32.09 -9.78
CA MET A 416 -1.78 32.05 -8.33
C MET A 416 -1.77 33.46 -7.73
N MET A 417 -0.83 34.29 -8.18
CA MET A 417 -0.70 35.68 -7.76
C MET A 417 -1.90 36.52 -8.19
N ASP A 418 -2.40 36.35 -9.43
CA ASP A 418 -3.59 37.04 -9.92
C ASP A 418 -4.85 36.66 -9.11
N TYR A 419 -4.99 35.37 -8.78
CA TYR A 419 -6.07 34.89 -7.92
C TYR A 419 -6.01 35.52 -6.53
N TYR A 420 -4.89 35.41 -5.82
CA TYR A 420 -4.78 35.93 -4.45
C TYR A 420 -4.79 37.45 -4.37
N ARG A 421 -4.32 38.16 -5.41
CA ARG A 421 -4.52 39.61 -5.51
C ARG A 421 -6.00 39.96 -5.46
N THR A 422 -6.80 39.30 -6.30
CA THR A 422 -8.26 39.54 -6.38
C THR A 422 -8.94 39.27 -5.04
N VAL A 423 -8.57 38.17 -4.37
CA VAL A 423 -9.09 37.82 -3.04
C VAL A 423 -8.71 38.87 -2.00
N CYS A 424 -7.43 39.22 -1.90
CA CYS A 424 -6.94 40.12 -0.86
C CYS A 424 -7.43 41.56 -1.05
N GLU A 425 -7.51 42.05 -2.29
CA GLU A 425 -8.09 43.37 -2.60
C GLU A 425 -9.56 43.44 -2.17
N ALA A 426 -10.36 42.41 -2.48
CA ALA A 426 -11.75 42.36 -2.05
C ALA A 426 -11.90 42.35 -0.52
N LEU A 427 -11.05 41.60 0.19
CA LEU A 427 -11.07 41.52 1.65
C LEU A 427 -10.62 42.82 2.34
N GLN A 428 -9.74 43.59 1.71
CA GLN A 428 -9.32 44.92 2.17
C GLN A 428 -10.45 45.94 2.06
N ASP A 429 -11.26 45.87 1.01
CA ASP A 429 -12.40 46.77 0.79
C ASP A 429 -13.60 46.49 1.73
N GLU A 430 -13.61 45.32 2.38
CA GLU A 430 -14.62 44.93 3.39
C GLU A 430 -14.31 45.43 4.82
N ALA A 431 -13.11 45.98 5.05
CA ALA A 431 -12.67 46.54 6.34
C ALA A 431 -13.05 48.02 6.47
#